data_AF-A0A286CR74-F1
#
_entry.id   AF-A0A286CR74-F1
#
_cell.length_a   1.000
_cell.length_b   1.000
_cell.length_c   1.000
_cell.angle_alpha   90.00
_cell.angle_beta   90.00
_cell.angle_gamma   90.00
#
_symmetry.space_group_name_H-M   'P 1'
#
loop_
_entity.id
_entity.type
_entity.pdbx_description
1 polymer ?
#
loop_
_entity_poly.entity_id
_entity_poly.type
_entity_poly.pdbx_seq_one_letter_code
_entity_poly.pdbx_strand_id
1 'polypeptide(L)' 'MVHAPALDGSRRVTLGEEPLGLATHTDDVAEILRLADLYVTDVAESDLVEWQGGGPDEWPGLSEHDEA' A
#
# COMPACT_ATOMS: atom_id res chain seq x y z
N MET A 1 5.22 -4.51 5.11
CA MET A 1 3.82 -4.86 5.48
C MET A 1 2.91 -3.69 5.19
N VAL A 2 1.76 -3.96 4.59
CA VAL A 2 0.66 -3.01 4.41
C VAL A 2 -0.45 -3.41 5.37
N HIS A 3 -0.77 -2.52 6.31
CA HIS A 3 -1.74 -2.79 7.36
C HIS A 3 -3.18 -2.78 6.83
N ALA A 4 -4.11 -3.28 7.65
CA ALA A 4 -5.54 -3.20 7.37
C ALA A 4 -6.00 -1.75 7.15
N PRO A 5 -7.03 -1.51 6.32
CA PRO A 5 -7.54 -0.17 6.08
C PRO A 5 -7.97 0.50 7.39
N ALA A 6 -7.62 1.78 7.52
CA ALA A 6 -8.18 2.65 8.53
C ALA A 6 -9.63 3.03 8.18
N LEU A 7 -10.30 3.77 9.08
CA LEU A 7 -11.68 4.20 8.87
C LEU A 7 -11.84 5.14 7.67
N ASP A 8 -10.78 5.84 7.29
CA ASP A 8 -10.72 6.69 6.10
C ASP A 8 -10.31 5.93 4.82
N GLY A 9 -10.15 4.61 4.92
CA GLY A 9 -9.74 3.74 3.81
C GLY A 9 -8.24 3.67 3.56
N SER A 10 -7.45 4.57 4.15
CA SER A 10 -6.00 4.58 3.96
C SER A 10 -5.35 3.36 4.62
N ARG A 11 -4.17 2.97 4.13
CA ARG A 11 -3.38 1.88 4.69
C ARG A 11 -2.00 2.38 5.10
N ARG A 12 -1.54 1.95 6.27
CA ARG A 12 -0.16 2.23 6.72
C ARG A 12 0.81 1.24 6.09
N VAL A 13 1.97 1.74 5.65
CA VAL A 13 3.08 0.92 5.13
C VAL A 13 4.23 0.94 6.13
N THR A 14 4.75 -0.24 6.48
CA THR A 14 5.89 -0.39 7.41
C THR A 14 6.96 -1.36 6.89
N LEU A 15 8.22 -1.09 7.26
CA LEU A 15 9.34 -2.03 7.17
C LEU A 15 9.62 -2.59 8.57
N GLY A 16 9.15 -3.81 8.84
CA GLY A 16 9.08 -4.29 10.21
C GLY A 16 8.22 -3.35 11.06
N GLU A 17 8.81 -2.78 12.12
CA GLU A 17 8.16 -1.81 13.01
C GLU A 17 8.31 -0.35 12.54
N GLU A 18 9.13 -0.07 11.54
CA GLU A 18 9.39 1.29 11.05
C GLU A 18 8.30 1.76 10.09
N PRO A 19 7.62 2.89 10.34
CA PRO A 19 6.64 3.44 9.42
C PRO A 19 7.30 4.11 8.21
N LEU A 20 6.92 3.67 7.01
CA LEU A 20 7.39 4.25 5.76
C LEU A 20 6.42 5.31 5.21
N GLY A 21 5.11 5.13 5.41
CA GLY A 21 4.11 6.08 4.91
C GLY A 21 2.67 5.64 5.08
N LEU A 22 1.76 6.46 4.54
CA LEU A 22 0.33 6.17 4.39
C LEU A 22 0.02 6.13 2.88
N ALA A 23 -0.65 5.08 2.45
CA ALA A 23 -1.12 4.87 1.09
C ALA A 23 -2.64 5.01 1.04
N THR A 24 -3.15 5.51 -0.08
CA THR A 24 -4.57 5.55 -0.41
C THR A 24 -4.94 4.59 -1.54
N HIS A 25 -3.93 4.19 -2.31
CA HIS A 25 -4.03 3.21 -3.40
C HIS A 25 -2.74 2.37 -3.45
N THR A 26 -2.75 1.33 -4.28
CA THR A 26 -1.58 0.45 -4.46
C THR A 26 -0.38 1.15 -5.08
N ASP A 27 -0.59 2.14 -5.94
CA ASP A 27 0.51 2.92 -6.53
C ASP A 27 1.26 3.74 -5.49
N ASP A 28 0.57 4.25 -4.46
CA ASP A 28 1.21 4.93 -3.34
C ASP A 28 2.14 3.97 -2.58
N VAL A 29 1.76 2.69 -2.46
CA VAL A 29 2.60 1.66 -1.84
C VAL A 29 3.88 1.48 -2.65
N ALA A 30 3.78 1.41 -3.99
CA ALA A 30 4.96 1.31 -4.87
C ALA A 30 5.90 2.51 -4.67
N GLU A 31 5.34 3.71 -4.62
CA GLU A 31 6.12 4.94 -4.46
C GLU A 31 6.78 5.04 -3.08
N ILE A 32 6.05 4.67 -2.02
CA ILE A 32 6.61 4.62 -0.65
C ILE A 32 7.79 3.66 -0.57
N LEU A 33 7.67 2.48 -1.18
CA LEU A 33 8.75 1.49 -1.21
C LEU A 33 9.94 2.03 -2.01
N ARG A 34 9.70 2.66 -3.17
CA ARG A 34 10.75 3.30 -3.98
C ARG A 34 11.50 4.37 -3.19
N LEU A 35 10.80 5.20 -2.41
CA LEU A 35 11.40 6.23 -1.56
C LEU A 35 12.23 5.64 -0.41
N ALA A 36 11.97 4.40 -0.02
CA ALA A 36 12.74 3.64 0.95
C ALA A 36 13.85 2.75 0.31
N ASP A 37 14.18 2.98 -0.96
CA ASP A 37 15.13 2.18 -1.75
C ASP A 37 14.74 0.69 -1.91
N LEU A 38 13.44 0.38 -1.75
CA LEU A 38 12.85 -0.95 -1.96
C LEU A 38 12.17 -0.99 -3.33
N TYR A 39 12.91 -1.43 -4.34
CA TYR A 39 12.41 -1.48 -5.71
C TYR A 39 11.62 -2.77 -5.95
N VAL A 40 10.34 -2.63 -6.28
CA VAL A 40 9.43 -3.71 -6.64
C VAL A 40 8.88 -3.47 -8.04
N THR A 41 8.78 -4.53 -8.84
CA THR A 41 8.29 -4.46 -10.22
C THR A 41 6.77 -4.55 -10.28
N ASP A 42 6.19 -5.38 -9.42
CA ASP A 42 4.75 -5.50 -9.22
C ASP A 42 4.49 -5.60 -7.71
N VAL A 43 3.82 -4.60 -7.15
CA VAL A 43 3.49 -4.54 -5.71
C VAL A 43 2.44 -5.59 -5.33
N ALA A 44 1.51 -5.90 -6.24
CA ALA A 44 0.42 -6.82 -5.99
C ALA A 44 0.91 -8.28 -5.91
N GLU A 45 1.92 -8.62 -6.72
CA GLU A 45 2.49 -9.97 -6.80
C GLU A 45 3.80 -10.16 -5.99
N SER A 46 4.34 -9.10 -5.38
CA SER A 46 5.65 -9.16 -4.71
C SER A 46 5.61 -9.84 -3.34
N ASP A 47 6.49 -10.82 -3.14
CA ASP A 47 6.74 -11.47 -1.85
C ASP A 47 7.32 -10.52 -0.78
N LEU A 48 7.77 -9.32 -1.16
CA LEU A 48 8.23 -8.29 -0.20
C LEU A 48 7.05 -7.58 0.49
N VAL A 49 5.84 -7.69 -0.06
CA VAL A 49 4.65 -6.97 0.41
C VAL A 49 3.65 -7.93 1.02
N GLU A 50 3.59 -7.92 2.34
CA GLU A 50 2.53 -8.60 3.08
C GLU A 50 1.33 -7.68 3.28
N TRP A 51 0.16 -8.11 2.81
CA TRP A 51 -1.11 -7.38 2.93
C TRP A 51 -1.95 -7.90 4.10
N GLN A 52 -2.50 -6.98 4.90
CA GLN A 52 -3.39 -7.27 6.02
C GLN A 52 -4.77 -6.67 5.77
N GLY A 53 -5.85 -7.35 6.15
CA GLY A 53 -7.21 -6.81 6.02
C GLY A 53 -7.66 -6.55 4.57
N GLY A 54 -7.29 -7.43 3.64
CA GLY A 54 -7.59 -7.33 2.21
C GLY A 54 -6.34 -7.11 1.36
N GLY A 55 -6.47 -7.40 0.07
CA GLY A 55 -5.38 -7.37 -0.91
C GLY A 55 -5.17 -6.02 -1.61
N PRO A 56 -4.31 -5.99 -2.63
CA PRO A 56 -3.95 -4.78 -3.38
C PRO A 56 -5.13 -4.09 -4.09
N ASP A 57 -6.21 -4.80 -4.38
CA ASP A 57 -7.38 -4.22 -5.06
C ASP A 57 -8.47 -3.74 -4.07
N GLU A 58 -8.25 -3.90 -2.76
CA GLU A 58 -9.28 -3.67 -1.74
C GLU A 58 -8.99 -2.41 -0.91
N TRP A 59 -9.60 -1.29 -1.32
CA TRP A 59 -9.45 0.03 -0.66
C TRP A 59 -10.83 0.64 -0.30
N PRO A 60 -11.40 0.28 0.88
CA PRO A 60 -12.75 0.70 1.25
C PRO A 60 -12.89 2.22 1.37
N GLY A 61 -13.94 2.79 0.80
CA GLY A 61 -14.23 4.22 0.93
C GLY A 61 -13.34 5.15 0.11
N LEU A 62 -12.44 4.59 -0.71
CA LEU A 62 -11.50 5.33 -1.57
C LEU A 62 -11.67 5.08 -3.09
N SER A 63 -12.64 4.27 -3.52
CA SER A 63 -12.99 4.08 -4.95
C SER A 63 -13.52 5.38 -5.60
N GLU A 64 -13.11 5.88 -6.77
CA GLU A 64 -12.02 5.63 -7.72
C GLU A 64 -11.39 7.01 -8.03
N HIS A 65 -10.07 7.08 -8.17
CA HIS A 65 -9.43 8.09 -9.01
C HIS A 65 -8.86 7.35 -10.23
N ASP A 66 -9.74 6.70 -11.00
CA ASP A 66 -9.42 6.32 -12.37
C ASP A 66 -9.32 7.62 -13.18
N GLU A 67 -8.10 8.00 -13.54
CA GLU A 67 -7.82 9.13 -14.40
C GLU A 67 -8.55 9.00 -15.75
N ALA A 68 -9.11 10.13 -16.18
CA ALA A 68 -9.73 10.34 -17.49
C ALA A 68 -8.72 10.39 -18.65
#